data_AF-A0A3B9AK52-F1
#
_entry.id   AF-A0A3B9AK52-F1
#
_cell.length_a   1.000
_cell.length_b   1.000
_cell.length_c   1.000
_cell.angle_alpha   90.00
_cell.angle_beta   90.00
_cell.angle_gamma   90.00
#
_symmetry.space_group_name_H-M   'P 1'
#
loop_
_entity.id
_entity.type
_entity.pdbx_description
1 polymer ?
#
loop_
_entity_poly.entity_id
_entity_poly.type
_entity_poly.pdbx_seq_one_letter_code
_entity_poly.pdbx_strand_id
1 'polypeptide(L)'
;GSHPVSKTATNPSNSLGCHTMLWDFRKNDFHEWVRSEGLINLLSQPVAGAKPLGLHDSSAALIPYLATFEEPFVLISTGTWCISLNPFNQEPLTEAELEEDCLCYLSWTGKPVKAARYFGGNEHEKGVKAIAEALGLPENFYTETEPGPAEAMVQYAHLMDDIVHKQVASVQLALGRSAVRRIFVDGGFAHNDPYMQGLAAAFPNMEVYAAEVAQATALGAALAIHRDWNPQPVPTSLITLKRYLP
;
A
#
# COMPACT_ATOMS: atom_id res chain seq x y z
N GLY A 1 29.29 7.13 -11.49
CA GLY A 1 28.31 7.13 -12.59
C GLY A 1 27.43 8.33 -12.44
N SER A 2 27.24 9.12 -13.49
CA SER A 2 26.55 10.41 -13.48
C SER A 2 25.04 10.27 -13.30
N HIS A 3 24.48 10.88 -12.26
CA HIS A 3 23.02 11.06 -12.09
C HIS A 3 22.49 12.05 -13.15
N PRO A 4 21.48 11.71 -13.98
CA PRO A 4 21.17 12.51 -15.16
C PRO A 4 20.37 13.81 -14.93
N VAL A 5 19.89 14.10 -13.72
CA VAL A 5 18.89 15.17 -13.51
C VAL A 5 19.22 16.19 -12.40
N SER A 6 20.29 16.01 -11.64
CA SER A 6 20.74 17.01 -10.64
C SER A 6 22.22 16.83 -10.31
N LYS A 7 22.98 17.95 -10.24
CA LYS A 7 24.39 17.96 -9.81
C LYS A 7 24.55 17.84 -8.28
N THR A 8 23.47 17.71 -7.53
CA THR A 8 23.48 17.41 -6.10
C THR A 8 22.77 16.07 -5.85
N ALA A 9 23.53 15.09 -5.34
CA ALA A 9 22.98 13.84 -4.86
C ALA A 9 22.13 14.14 -3.63
N THR A 10 20.81 14.11 -3.80
CA THR A 10 19.84 14.17 -2.70
C THR A 10 19.09 12.85 -2.73
N ASN A 11 19.19 12.05 -1.67
CA ASN A 11 18.31 10.90 -1.52
C ASN A 11 16.97 11.44 -1.07
N PRO A 12 15.86 11.10 -1.72
CA PRO A 12 14.57 11.43 -1.18
C PRO A 12 14.45 10.72 0.18
N SER A 13 14.10 11.49 1.22
CA SER A 13 14.00 11.02 2.60
C SER A 13 13.08 9.79 2.73
N ASN A 14 12.11 9.64 1.84
CA ASN A 14 11.21 8.50 1.77
C ASN A 14 11.89 7.16 1.41
N SER A 15 12.93 7.14 0.57
CA SER A 15 13.65 5.91 0.21
C SER A 15 14.53 5.39 1.35
N LEU A 16 14.99 6.29 2.24
CA LEU A 16 15.78 5.90 3.43
C LEU A 16 14.90 5.18 4.47
N GLY A 17 13.62 5.55 4.57
CA GLY A 17 12.63 4.91 5.43
C GLY A 17 12.04 3.60 4.88
N CYS A 18 12.35 3.22 3.64
CA CYS A 18 11.85 1.96 3.06
C CYS A 18 12.73 0.79 3.49
N HIS A 19 12.47 0.22 4.68
CA HIS A 19 13.01 -1.07 5.15
C HIS A 19 14.52 -1.27 4.93
N THR A 20 15.30 -0.20 5.05
CA THR A 20 16.77 -0.23 4.91
C THR A 20 17.47 -0.55 6.24
N MET A 21 16.72 -0.52 7.37
CA MET A 21 17.24 -0.49 8.75
C MET A 21 18.19 0.68 9.06
N LEU A 22 18.31 1.67 8.16
CA LEU A 22 19.21 2.80 8.35
C LEU A 22 18.57 3.94 9.18
N TRP A 23 17.25 4.06 9.19
CA TRP A 23 16.52 5.19 9.76
C TRP A 23 15.80 4.84 11.08
N ASP A 24 16.05 5.61 12.13
CA ASP A 24 15.33 5.52 13.42
C ASP A 24 14.13 6.47 13.40
N PHE A 25 12.92 5.91 13.23
CA PHE A 25 11.67 6.66 13.19
C PHE A 25 11.34 7.40 14.49
N ARG A 26 11.88 6.99 15.64
CA ARG A 26 11.65 7.67 16.92
C ARG A 26 12.47 8.95 17.03
N LYS A 27 13.68 8.93 16.47
CA LYS A 27 14.61 10.07 16.46
C LYS A 27 14.46 10.94 15.20
N ASN A 28 13.75 10.43 14.20
CA ASN A 28 13.68 11.00 12.86
C ASN A 28 15.08 11.32 12.30
N ASP A 29 16.00 10.38 12.47
CA ASP A 29 17.41 10.47 12.08
C ASP A 29 17.96 9.06 11.83
N PHE A 30 19.15 8.94 11.26
CA PHE A 30 19.83 7.65 11.10
C PHE A 30 20.09 6.96 12.44
N HIS A 31 20.01 5.62 12.44
CA HIS A 31 20.42 4.82 13.59
C HIS A 31 21.89 5.05 13.95
N GLU A 32 22.21 4.92 15.25
CA GLU A 32 23.55 5.17 15.77
C GLU A 32 24.61 4.23 15.16
N TRP A 33 24.22 2.98 14.86
CA TRP A 33 25.10 2.02 14.20
C TRP A 33 25.52 2.47 12.78
N VAL A 34 24.67 3.19 12.06
CA VAL A 34 25.00 3.74 10.73
C VAL A 34 26.12 4.79 10.84
N ARG A 35 26.17 5.51 11.97
CA ARG A 35 27.24 6.45 12.27
C ARG A 35 28.51 5.75 12.71
N SER A 36 28.41 4.73 13.56
CA SER A 36 29.57 3.97 14.04
C SER A 36 30.30 3.24 12.91
N GLU A 37 29.57 2.73 11.92
CA GLU A 37 30.14 2.08 10.73
C GLU A 37 30.63 3.07 9.67
N GLY A 38 30.50 4.39 9.90
CA GLY A 38 30.94 5.43 8.95
C GLY A 38 30.12 5.51 7.66
N LEU A 39 29.04 4.73 7.53
CA LEU A 39 28.18 4.66 6.35
C LEU A 39 27.48 6.00 6.05
N ILE A 40 27.30 6.84 7.07
CA ILE A 40 26.70 8.18 6.92
C ILE A 40 27.43 9.06 5.90
N ASN A 41 28.72 8.85 5.68
CA ASN A 41 29.53 9.62 4.72
C ASN A 41 29.33 9.16 3.27
N LEU A 42 28.72 7.99 3.07
CA LEU A 42 28.40 7.42 1.75
C LEU A 42 26.94 7.66 1.36
N LEU A 43 26.10 8.06 2.32
CA LEU A 43 24.67 8.29 2.13
C LEU A 43 24.39 9.77 1.91
N SER A 44 23.54 10.08 0.91
CA SER A 44 23.03 11.43 0.73
C SER A 44 22.15 11.79 1.93
N GLN A 45 22.50 12.87 2.64
CA GLN A 45 21.73 13.27 3.82
C GLN A 45 20.37 13.88 3.43
N PRO A 46 19.29 13.58 4.18
CA PRO A 46 18.03 14.28 4.02
C PRO A 46 18.22 15.73 4.42
N VAL A 47 18.13 16.63 3.44
CA VAL A 47 18.24 18.07 3.68
C VAL A 47 16.87 18.57 4.15
N ALA A 48 16.82 19.14 5.35
CA ALA A 48 15.59 19.73 5.89
C ALA A 48 15.06 20.82 4.95
N GLY A 49 13.83 20.67 4.47
CA GLY A 49 13.22 21.57 3.49
C GLY A 49 13.62 21.35 2.03
N ALA A 50 14.52 20.39 1.73
CA ALA A 50 14.76 19.98 0.35
C ALA A 50 13.58 19.15 -0.16
N LYS A 51 13.18 19.45 -1.40
CA LYS A 51 12.11 18.73 -2.09
C LYS A 51 12.53 17.27 -2.28
N PRO A 52 11.69 16.28 -1.93
CA PRO A 52 12.04 14.89 -2.13
C PRO A 52 12.20 14.62 -3.63
N LEU A 53 13.44 14.37 -4.07
CA LEU A 53 13.78 13.98 -5.44
C LEU A 53 13.47 12.47 -5.62
N GLY A 54 12.18 12.14 -5.64
CA GLY A 54 11.68 10.77 -5.78
C GLY A 54 10.75 10.35 -4.65
N LEU A 55 9.85 9.41 -4.92
CA LEU A 55 8.93 8.76 -3.97
C LEU A 55 8.99 7.26 -4.21
N HIS A 56 8.97 6.47 -3.15
CA HIS A 56 8.72 5.03 -3.27
C HIS A 56 7.29 4.81 -3.80
N ASP A 57 7.10 3.85 -4.70
CA ASP A 57 5.85 3.68 -5.46
C ASP A 57 4.62 3.57 -4.55
N SER A 58 4.70 2.78 -3.48
CA SER A 58 3.61 2.63 -2.51
C SER A 58 3.32 3.92 -1.71
N SER A 59 4.34 4.75 -1.49
CA SER A 59 4.18 6.05 -0.80
C SER A 59 3.63 7.12 -1.72
N ALA A 60 3.91 7.05 -3.03
CA ALA A 60 3.32 7.92 -4.04
C ALA A 60 1.83 7.59 -4.25
N ALA A 61 1.46 6.31 -4.31
CA ALA A 61 0.06 5.87 -4.47
C ALA A 61 -0.87 6.34 -3.34
N LEU A 62 -0.32 6.66 -2.16
CA LEU A 62 -1.09 7.18 -1.01
C LEU A 62 -1.45 8.68 -1.14
N ILE A 63 -0.70 9.44 -1.95
CA ILE A 63 -0.85 10.90 -2.07
C ILE A 63 -2.24 11.31 -2.59
N PRO A 64 -2.78 10.70 -3.67
CA PRO A 64 -4.13 11.03 -4.15
C PRO A 64 -5.19 10.87 -3.05
N TYR A 65 -5.09 9.82 -2.23
CA TYR A 65 -6.04 9.56 -1.15
C TYR A 65 -5.96 10.61 -0.04
N LEU A 66 -4.74 10.95 0.40
CA LEU A 66 -4.53 11.98 1.42
C LEU A 66 -4.86 13.41 0.92
N ALA A 67 -4.82 13.63 -0.40
CA ALA A 67 -5.26 14.89 -1.00
C ALA A 67 -6.79 14.99 -1.14
N THR A 68 -7.49 13.85 -1.15
CA THR A 68 -8.93 13.76 -1.42
C THR A 68 -9.77 13.57 -0.16
N PHE A 69 -9.26 12.82 0.83
CA PHE A 69 -10.00 12.43 2.02
C PHE A 69 -9.39 13.03 3.28
N GLU A 70 -10.22 13.67 4.11
CA GLU A 70 -9.82 14.21 5.40
C GLU A 70 -9.94 13.17 6.53
N GLU A 71 -10.91 12.25 6.43
CA GLU A 71 -11.15 11.25 7.47
C GLU A 71 -10.13 10.11 7.43
N PRO A 72 -9.70 9.57 8.60
CA PRO A 72 -8.75 8.48 8.67
C PRO A 72 -9.20 7.20 7.93
N PHE A 73 -8.27 6.63 7.17
CA PHE A 73 -8.47 5.44 6.34
C PHE A 73 -7.25 4.50 6.34
N VAL A 74 -7.48 3.24 5.97
CA VAL A 74 -6.44 2.31 5.53
C VAL A 74 -6.51 2.18 4.02
N LEU A 75 -5.36 2.28 3.33
CA LEU A 75 -5.24 1.99 1.91
C LEU A 75 -4.67 0.58 1.75
N ILE A 76 -5.35 -0.30 1.03
CA ILE A 76 -4.87 -1.62 0.65
C ILE A 76 -4.47 -1.55 -0.82
N SER A 77 -3.16 -1.58 -1.08
CA SER A 77 -2.64 -1.72 -2.44
C SER A 77 -2.53 -3.20 -2.78
N THR A 78 -3.15 -3.63 -3.88
CA THR A 78 -3.24 -5.03 -4.30
C THR A 78 -2.53 -5.25 -5.64
N GLY A 79 -1.50 -6.09 -5.61
CA GLY A 79 -0.75 -6.58 -6.77
C GLY A 79 -0.15 -7.93 -6.42
N THR A 80 1.04 -8.27 -6.93
CA THR A 80 1.75 -9.50 -6.52
C THR A 80 1.88 -9.60 -4.99
N TRP A 81 2.15 -8.46 -4.36
CA TRP A 81 2.02 -8.25 -2.92
C TRP A 81 0.76 -7.44 -2.62
N CYS A 82 0.12 -7.78 -1.50
CA CYS A 82 -0.90 -6.95 -0.88
C CYS A 82 -0.23 -6.15 0.25
N ILE A 83 -0.43 -4.84 0.25
CA ILE A 83 0.17 -3.93 1.24
C ILE A 83 -0.93 -3.09 1.87
N SER A 84 -1.16 -3.27 3.17
CA SER A 84 -2.05 -2.44 3.97
C SER A 84 -1.26 -1.25 4.51
N LEU A 85 -1.70 -0.02 4.24
CA LEU A 85 -1.04 1.24 4.61
C LEU A 85 -1.95 2.07 5.51
N ASN A 86 -1.44 2.47 6.67
CA ASN A 86 -2.13 3.35 7.61
C ASN A 86 -1.25 4.57 7.96
N PRO A 87 -1.50 5.74 7.34
CA PRO A 87 -0.77 6.97 7.65
C PRO A 87 -1.20 7.63 8.98
N PHE A 88 -2.25 7.11 9.62
CA PHE A 88 -2.85 7.68 10.83
C PHE A 88 -2.42 6.96 12.11
N ASN A 89 -1.63 5.89 11.99
CA ASN A 89 -1.02 5.21 13.13
C ASN A 89 0.38 5.77 13.40
N GLN A 90 0.58 6.34 14.58
CA GLN A 90 1.85 6.93 15.03
C GLN A 90 2.55 6.08 16.09
N GLU A 91 2.02 4.90 16.42
CA GLU A 91 2.64 4.00 17.38
C GLU A 91 3.95 3.43 16.80
N PRO A 92 5.04 3.36 17.59
CA PRO A 92 6.27 2.73 17.16
C PRO A 92 6.05 1.28 16.72
N LEU A 93 6.89 0.79 15.81
CA LEU A 93 6.98 -0.63 15.52
C LEU A 93 7.47 -1.41 16.74
N THR A 94 6.78 -2.49 17.03
CA THR A 94 7.21 -3.51 17.97
C THR A 94 7.95 -4.63 17.25
N GLU A 95 8.75 -5.41 17.98
CA GLU A 95 9.48 -6.56 17.41
C GLU A 95 8.53 -7.62 16.86
N ALA A 96 7.44 -7.93 17.58
CA ALA A 96 6.41 -8.86 17.13
C ALA A 96 5.71 -8.41 15.84
N GLU A 97 5.46 -7.11 15.68
CA GLU A 97 4.92 -6.57 14.42
C GLU A 97 5.91 -6.75 13.26
N LEU A 98 7.21 -6.54 13.51
CA LEU A 98 8.24 -6.70 12.48
C LEU A 98 8.39 -8.16 12.02
N GLU A 99 8.26 -9.13 12.93
CA GLU A 99 8.25 -10.56 12.63
C GLU A 99 7.09 -10.97 11.71
N GLU A 100 5.95 -10.27 11.82
CA GLU A 100 4.75 -10.45 10.99
C GLU A 100 4.77 -9.58 9.72
N ASP A 101 5.96 -9.16 9.27
CA ASP A 101 6.20 -8.32 8.08
C ASP A 101 5.45 -6.96 8.11
N CYS A 102 5.32 -6.38 9.30
CA CYS A 102 4.90 -4.99 9.49
C CYS A 102 6.11 -4.05 9.49
N LEU A 103 5.99 -2.96 8.75
CA LEU A 103 7.02 -1.97 8.46
C LEU A 103 6.49 -0.55 8.68
N CYS A 104 7.40 0.40 8.74
CA CYS A 104 7.08 1.83 8.76
C CYS A 104 7.75 2.45 7.54
N TYR A 105 6.96 3.17 6.75
CA TYR A 105 7.43 3.98 5.65
C TYR A 105 7.46 5.45 6.04
N LEU A 106 8.27 6.27 5.36
CA LEU A 106 8.20 7.72 5.46
C LEU A 106 7.30 8.28 4.35
N SER A 107 6.27 9.03 4.71
CA SER A 107 5.47 9.79 3.75
C SER A 107 6.27 10.95 3.14
N TRP A 108 5.74 11.58 2.08
CA TRP A 108 6.38 12.75 1.45
C TRP A 108 6.54 13.95 2.39
N THR A 109 5.79 13.99 3.49
CA THR A 109 5.90 15.02 4.53
C THR A 109 6.84 14.64 5.68
N GLY A 110 7.48 13.46 5.60
CA GLY A 110 8.35 12.94 6.65
C GLY A 110 7.63 12.28 7.84
N LYS A 111 6.30 12.12 7.77
CA LYS A 111 5.53 11.39 8.80
C LYS A 111 5.59 9.87 8.58
N PRO A 112 5.65 9.07 9.65
CA PRO A 112 5.61 7.61 9.53
C PRO A 112 4.24 7.13 9.02
N VAL A 113 4.28 6.07 8.21
CA VAL A 113 3.12 5.35 7.70
C VAL A 113 3.32 3.89 8.06
N LYS A 114 2.46 3.36 8.94
CA LYS A 114 2.53 1.95 9.32
C LYS A 114 1.98 1.10 8.18
N ALA A 115 2.63 -0.02 7.90
CA ALA A 115 2.24 -0.87 6.80
C ALA A 115 2.48 -2.33 7.11
N ALA A 116 1.66 -3.22 6.57
CA ALA A 116 1.87 -4.65 6.65
C ALA A 116 1.69 -5.26 5.27
N ARG A 117 2.48 -6.29 4.95
CA ARG A 117 2.48 -6.88 3.61
C ARG A 117 2.42 -8.40 3.65
N TYR A 118 1.79 -8.98 2.65
CA TYR A 118 1.80 -10.42 2.40
C TYR A 118 1.66 -10.72 0.91
N PHE A 119 1.98 -11.95 0.51
CA PHE A 119 2.14 -12.35 -0.89
C PHE A 119 0.82 -12.72 -1.59
N GLY A 120 -0.26 -11.99 -1.31
CA GLY A 120 -1.64 -12.33 -1.69
C GLY A 120 -1.88 -12.52 -3.18
N GLY A 121 -1.30 -11.67 -4.05
CA GLY A 121 -1.47 -11.80 -5.49
C GLY A 121 -0.84 -13.06 -6.07
N ASN A 122 0.32 -13.49 -5.60
CA ASN A 122 0.90 -14.74 -6.08
C ASN A 122 0.28 -15.98 -5.44
N GLU A 123 -0.31 -15.87 -4.24
CA GLU A 123 -1.15 -16.94 -3.71
C GLU A 123 -2.41 -17.12 -4.55
N HIS A 124 -3.05 -16.02 -4.96
CA HIS A 124 -4.16 -16.02 -5.91
C HIS A 124 -3.78 -16.70 -7.23
N GLU A 125 -2.68 -16.26 -7.86
CA GLU A 125 -2.21 -16.84 -9.13
C GLU A 125 -1.95 -18.35 -9.03
N LYS A 126 -1.27 -18.80 -7.96
CA LYS A 126 -1.01 -20.22 -7.72
C LYS A 126 -2.29 -21.01 -7.46
N GLY A 127 -3.22 -20.45 -6.68
CA GLY A 127 -4.49 -21.10 -6.36
C GLY A 127 -5.39 -21.25 -7.59
N VAL A 128 -5.53 -20.19 -8.39
CA VAL A 128 -6.24 -20.20 -9.66
C VAL A 128 -5.66 -21.26 -10.59
N LYS A 129 -4.34 -21.27 -10.77
CA LYS A 129 -3.66 -22.24 -11.62
C LYS A 129 -3.92 -23.68 -11.17
N ALA A 130 -3.83 -23.95 -9.87
CA ALA A 130 -4.09 -25.29 -9.33
C ALA A 130 -5.53 -25.75 -9.58
N ILE A 131 -6.52 -24.88 -9.40
CA ILE A 131 -7.94 -25.19 -9.67
C ILE A 131 -8.16 -25.44 -11.17
N ALA A 132 -7.60 -24.57 -12.01
CA ALA A 132 -7.72 -24.65 -13.46
C ALA A 132 -7.11 -25.97 -14.00
N GLU A 133 -5.91 -26.33 -13.55
CA GLU A 133 -5.23 -27.58 -13.93
C GLU A 133 -6.02 -28.82 -13.46
N ALA A 134 -6.52 -28.82 -12.23
CA ALA A 134 -7.26 -29.95 -11.67
C ALA A 134 -8.58 -30.23 -12.41
N LEU A 135 -9.22 -29.19 -12.94
CA LEU A 135 -10.53 -29.28 -13.61
C LEU A 135 -10.46 -29.18 -15.14
N GLY A 136 -9.26 -29.02 -15.71
CA GLY A 136 -9.07 -28.86 -17.15
C GLY A 136 -9.68 -27.57 -17.71
N LEU A 137 -9.66 -26.50 -16.93
CA LEU A 137 -10.24 -25.19 -17.27
C LEU A 137 -9.14 -24.19 -17.68
N PRO A 138 -9.48 -23.13 -18.42
CA PRO A 138 -8.58 -21.99 -18.57
C PRO A 138 -8.50 -21.19 -17.26
N GLU A 139 -7.37 -20.52 -17.01
CA GLU A 139 -7.13 -19.78 -15.76
C GLU A 139 -8.10 -18.59 -15.56
N ASN A 140 -8.81 -18.13 -16.60
CA ASN A 140 -9.83 -17.08 -16.49
C ASN A 140 -11.21 -17.57 -16.04
N PHE A 141 -11.35 -18.81 -15.58
CA PHE A 141 -12.63 -19.41 -15.18
C PHE A 141 -13.38 -18.65 -14.08
N TYR A 142 -12.68 -17.84 -13.28
CA TYR A 142 -13.28 -17.09 -12.17
C TYR A 142 -13.82 -15.71 -12.58
N THR A 143 -13.64 -15.31 -13.83
CA THR A 143 -14.08 -14.00 -14.33
C THR A 143 -15.59 -13.94 -14.50
N GLU A 144 -16.19 -12.76 -14.27
CA GLU A 144 -17.64 -12.57 -14.40
C GLU A 144 -18.15 -12.73 -15.83
N THR A 145 -17.30 -12.46 -16.82
CA THR A 145 -17.67 -12.53 -18.24
C THR A 145 -17.85 -13.96 -18.72
N GLU A 146 -17.07 -14.90 -18.19
CA GLU A 146 -17.08 -16.31 -18.59
C GLU A 146 -16.85 -17.21 -17.36
N PRO A 147 -17.80 -17.26 -16.41
CA PRO A 147 -17.63 -18.04 -15.20
C PRO A 147 -17.62 -19.53 -15.52
N GLY A 148 -16.69 -20.24 -14.88
CA GLY A 148 -16.52 -21.68 -14.99
C GLY A 148 -17.63 -22.47 -14.28
N PRO A 149 -17.50 -23.80 -14.27
CA PRO A 149 -18.44 -24.68 -13.58
C PRO A 149 -18.58 -24.34 -12.09
N ALA A 150 -19.76 -24.61 -11.51
CA ALA A 150 -20.05 -24.32 -10.11
C ALA A 150 -19.02 -24.91 -9.13
N GLU A 151 -18.50 -26.11 -9.41
CA GLU A 151 -17.44 -26.74 -8.62
C GLU A 151 -16.16 -25.90 -8.55
N ALA A 152 -15.73 -25.34 -9.69
CA ALA A 152 -14.56 -24.45 -9.74
C ALA A 152 -14.81 -23.16 -8.97
N MET A 153 -16.03 -22.60 -9.07
CA MET A 153 -16.40 -21.38 -8.35
C MET A 153 -16.45 -21.58 -6.83
N VAL A 154 -16.86 -22.77 -6.35
CA VAL A 154 -16.79 -23.12 -4.92
C VAL A 154 -15.34 -23.19 -4.43
N GLN A 155 -14.45 -23.84 -5.19
CA GLN A 155 -13.01 -23.87 -4.84
C GLN A 155 -12.39 -22.47 -4.85
N TYR A 156 -12.77 -21.64 -5.82
CA TYR A 156 -12.31 -20.26 -5.90
C TYR A 156 -12.82 -19.41 -4.73
N ALA A 157 -14.07 -19.60 -4.29
CA ALA A 157 -14.61 -18.91 -3.12
C ALA A 157 -13.80 -19.25 -1.85
N HIS A 158 -13.40 -20.52 -1.65
CA HIS A 158 -12.51 -20.90 -0.55
C HIS A 158 -11.13 -20.25 -0.65
N LEU A 159 -10.55 -20.19 -1.85
CA LEU A 159 -9.29 -19.47 -2.08
C LEU A 159 -9.43 -17.98 -1.72
N MET A 160 -10.56 -17.34 -2.05
CA MET A 160 -10.79 -15.94 -1.69
C MET A 160 -10.95 -15.76 -0.18
N ASP A 161 -11.63 -16.67 0.50
CA ASP A 161 -11.76 -16.65 1.96
C ASP A 161 -10.39 -16.71 2.66
N ASP A 162 -9.51 -17.60 2.20
CA ASP A 162 -8.14 -17.71 2.72
C ASP A 162 -7.34 -16.42 2.51
N ILE A 163 -7.44 -15.81 1.34
CA ILE A 163 -6.75 -14.54 1.03
C ILE A 163 -7.33 -13.39 1.87
N VAL A 164 -8.67 -13.32 2.01
CA VAL A 164 -9.34 -12.31 2.84
C VAL A 164 -8.91 -12.47 4.30
N HIS A 165 -8.79 -13.69 4.81
CA HIS A 165 -8.31 -13.93 6.18
C HIS A 165 -6.92 -13.33 6.41
N LYS A 166 -6.00 -13.51 5.46
CA LYS A 166 -4.66 -12.90 5.51
C LYS A 166 -4.72 -11.38 5.36
N GLN A 167 -5.60 -10.88 4.50
CA GLN A 167 -5.82 -9.43 4.36
C GLN A 167 -6.29 -8.80 5.68
N VAL A 168 -7.22 -9.46 6.39
CA VAL A 168 -7.73 -9.00 7.68
C VAL A 168 -6.59 -8.90 8.69
N ALA A 169 -5.76 -9.94 8.80
CA ALA A 169 -4.58 -9.91 9.67
C ALA A 169 -3.63 -8.75 9.31
N SER A 170 -3.34 -8.57 8.02
CA SER A 170 -2.51 -7.46 7.51
C SER A 170 -3.09 -6.08 7.88
N VAL A 171 -4.40 -5.87 7.73
CA VAL A 171 -5.06 -4.62 8.10
C VAL A 171 -5.00 -4.41 9.62
N GLN A 172 -5.23 -5.45 10.42
CA GLN A 172 -5.17 -5.36 11.88
C GLN A 172 -3.78 -4.95 12.39
N LEU A 173 -2.71 -5.48 11.79
CA LEU A 173 -1.33 -5.06 12.09
C LEU A 173 -1.10 -3.58 11.78
N ALA A 174 -1.62 -3.08 10.65
CA ALA A 174 -1.49 -1.67 10.28
C ALA A 174 -2.37 -0.74 11.14
N LEU A 175 -3.52 -1.21 11.64
CA LEU A 175 -4.48 -0.39 12.41
C LEU A 175 -3.94 0.08 13.75
N GLY A 176 -3.28 -0.80 14.53
CA GLY A 176 -2.90 -0.50 15.92
C GLY A 176 -4.08 0.08 16.72
N ARG A 177 -3.86 1.19 17.42
CA ARG A 177 -4.91 1.94 18.15
C ARG A 177 -5.57 3.07 17.36
N SER A 178 -5.35 3.16 16.05
CA SER A 178 -5.92 4.24 15.24
C SER A 178 -7.44 4.13 15.12
N ALA A 179 -8.13 5.28 15.14
CA ALA A 179 -9.59 5.35 15.03
C ALA A 179 -10.08 5.35 13.56
N VAL A 180 -9.48 4.49 12.73
CA VAL A 180 -9.83 4.38 11.30
C VAL A 180 -11.18 3.68 11.13
N ARG A 181 -12.01 4.21 10.22
CA ARG A 181 -13.33 3.63 9.88
C ARG A 181 -13.52 3.36 8.39
N ARG A 182 -12.54 3.67 7.55
CA ARG A 182 -12.63 3.49 6.10
C ARG A 182 -11.47 2.64 5.60
N ILE A 183 -11.76 1.76 4.66
CA ILE A 183 -10.79 0.97 3.92
C ILE A 183 -10.98 1.27 2.43
N PHE A 184 -9.90 1.69 1.78
CA PHE A 184 -9.84 1.82 0.33
C PHE A 184 -8.99 0.68 -0.23
N VAL A 185 -9.52 -0.05 -1.20
CA VAL A 185 -8.79 -1.11 -1.91
C VAL A 185 -8.47 -0.61 -3.30
N ASP A 186 -7.18 -0.60 -3.65
CA ASP A 186 -6.66 -0.18 -4.95
C ASP A 186 -5.91 -1.35 -5.61
N GLY A 187 -5.95 -1.45 -6.93
CA GLY A 187 -5.26 -2.48 -7.71
C GLY A 187 -6.14 -3.66 -8.13
N GLY A 188 -5.52 -4.82 -8.34
CA GLY A 188 -6.16 -5.97 -8.99
C GLY A 188 -7.39 -6.50 -8.26
N PHE A 189 -7.32 -6.61 -6.93
CA PHE A 189 -8.43 -7.15 -6.14
C PHE A 189 -9.57 -6.15 -5.91
N ALA A 190 -9.39 -4.86 -6.20
CA ALA A 190 -10.48 -3.90 -6.17
C ALA A 190 -11.60 -4.24 -7.18
N HIS A 191 -11.27 -5.04 -8.21
CA HIS A 191 -12.17 -5.51 -9.26
C HIS A 191 -12.60 -6.98 -9.06
N ASN A 192 -12.25 -7.58 -7.93
CA ASN A 192 -12.59 -8.96 -7.59
C ASN A 192 -13.74 -8.96 -6.58
N ASP A 193 -14.97 -9.11 -7.08
CA ASP A 193 -16.18 -9.01 -6.26
C ASP A 193 -16.21 -9.99 -5.08
N PRO A 194 -15.89 -11.29 -5.23
CA PRO A 194 -15.78 -12.21 -4.10
C PRO A 194 -14.82 -11.75 -2.99
N TYR A 195 -13.63 -11.25 -3.36
CA TYR A 195 -12.67 -10.70 -2.39
C TYR A 195 -13.24 -9.45 -1.69
N MET A 196 -13.80 -8.52 -2.44
CA MET A 196 -14.33 -7.26 -1.90
C MET A 196 -15.52 -7.49 -0.96
N GLN A 197 -16.40 -8.45 -1.28
CA GLN A 197 -17.50 -8.84 -0.41
C GLN A 197 -17.00 -9.54 0.86
N GLY A 198 -16.05 -10.48 0.74
CA GLY A 198 -15.45 -11.13 1.90
C GLY A 198 -14.79 -10.12 2.84
N LEU A 199 -14.07 -9.14 2.28
CA LEU A 199 -13.44 -8.07 3.06
C LEU A 199 -14.46 -7.18 3.77
N ALA A 200 -15.55 -6.79 3.09
CA ALA A 200 -16.63 -6.00 3.69
C ALA A 200 -17.33 -6.76 4.83
N ALA A 201 -17.60 -8.05 4.64
CA ALA A 201 -18.18 -8.93 5.65
C ALA A 201 -17.26 -9.09 6.88
N ALA A 202 -15.94 -9.15 6.66
CA ALA A 202 -14.95 -9.25 7.74
C ALA A 202 -14.79 -7.95 8.56
N PHE A 203 -15.13 -6.80 8.00
CA PHE A 203 -15.06 -5.50 8.66
C PHE A 203 -16.44 -4.79 8.73
N PRO A 204 -17.44 -5.36 9.44
CA PRO A 204 -18.83 -4.87 9.40
C PRO A 204 -19.01 -3.46 9.97
N ASN A 205 -18.03 -2.97 10.75
CA ASN A 205 -18.04 -1.64 11.36
C ASN A 205 -17.22 -0.60 10.58
N MET A 206 -16.58 -0.99 9.48
CA MET A 206 -15.82 -0.12 8.60
C MET A 206 -16.51 0.04 7.25
N GLU A 207 -16.28 1.17 6.61
CA GLU A 207 -16.72 1.40 5.23
C GLU A 207 -15.66 0.89 4.27
N VAL A 208 -15.99 -0.12 3.47
CA VAL A 208 -15.07 -0.71 2.49
C VAL A 208 -15.42 -0.21 1.10
N TYR A 209 -14.42 0.31 0.39
CA TYR A 209 -14.55 0.84 -0.96
C TYR A 209 -13.51 0.23 -1.88
N ALA A 210 -13.94 -0.25 -3.05
CA ALA A 210 -13.03 -0.37 -4.19
C ALA A 210 -12.76 1.04 -4.71
N ALA A 211 -11.48 1.38 -4.86
CA ALA A 211 -11.01 2.65 -5.35
C ALA A 211 -10.29 2.48 -6.69
N GLU A 212 -10.58 3.37 -7.62
CA GLU A 212 -9.90 3.40 -8.91
C GLU A 212 -9.24 4.77 -9.09
N VAL A 213 -7.92 4.74 -9.32
CA VAL A 213 -7.11 5.91 -9.59
C VAL A 213 -6.30 5.65 -10.85
N ALA A 214 -6.52 6.48 -11.88
CA ALA A 214 -5.73 6.39 -13.10
C ALA A 214 -4.25 6.67 -12.79
N GLN A 215 -3.40 5.65 -12.92
CA GLN A 215 -1.94 5.74 -12.72
C GLN A 215 -1.56 6.36 -11.36
N ALA A 216 -2.06 5.78 -10.25
CA ALA A 216 -1.94 6.30 -8.89
C ALA A 216 -0.53 6.80 -8.50
N THR A 217 0.52 6.06 -8.86
CA THR A 217 1.92 6.43 -8.59
C THR A 217 2.34 7.70 -9.35
N ALA A 218 2.04 7.77 -10.65
CA ALA A 218 2.41 8.92 -11.49
C ALA A 218 1.62 10.17 -11.08
N LEU A 219 0.33 10.00 -10.78
CA LEU A 219 -0.51 11.06 -10.24
C LEU A 219 0.02 11.55 -8.89
N GLY A 220 0.38 10.63 -7.99
CA GLY A 220 0.96 10.96 -6.68
C GLY A 220 2.24 11.77 -6.80
N ALA A 221 3.14 11.40 -7.71
CA ALA A 221 4.35 12.15 -7.99
C ALA A 221 4.05 13.57 -8.52
N ALA A 222 3.07 13.73 -9.41
CA ALA A 222 2.64 15.03 -9.91
C ALA A 222 2.00 15.90 -8.82
N LEU A 223 1.20 15.29 -7.94
CA LEU A 223 0.55 15.94 -6.81
C LEU A 223 1.57 16.42 -5.76
N ALA A 224 2.64 15.67 -5.54
CA ALA A 224 3.70 16.03 -4.60
C ALA A 224 4.35 17.38 -4.90
N ILE A 225 4.40 17.78 -6.19
CA ILE A 225 4.95 19.06 -6.65
C ILE A 225 3.87 20.05 -7.11
N HIS A 226 2.59 19.71 -7.05
CA HIS A 226 1.50 20.48 -7.67
C HIS A 226 1.53 21.97 -7.34
N ARG A 227 1.73 22.32 -6.06
CA ARG A 227 1.78 23.71 -5.60
C ARG A 227 2.90 24.54 -6.21
N ASP A 228 3.94 23.90 -6.74
CA ASP A 228 5.10 24.57 -7.32
C ASP A 228 4.98 24.81 -8.83
N TRP A 229 4.22 23.99 -9.55
CA TRP A 229 4.12 24.06 -11.02
C TRP A 229 2.71 24.40 -11.52
N ASN A 230 1.68 24.23 -10.69
CA ASN A 230 0.29 24.48 -11.04
C ASN A 230 -0.42 25.33 -9.96
N PRO A 231 -0.84 26.57 -10.27
CA PRO A 231 -1.54 27.44 -9.32
C PRO A 231 -3.03 27.13 -9.16
N GLN A 232 -3.58 26.22 -9.97
CA GLN A 232 -4.99 25.79 -9.87
C GLN A 232 -5.23 24.99 -8.58
N PRO A 233 -6.47 24.85 -8.11
CA PRO A 233 -6.78 23.88 -7.06
C PRO A 233 -6.54 22.44 -7.56
N VAL A 234 -6.19 21.55 -6.63
CA VAL A 234 -6.11 20.12 -6.92
C VAL A 234 -7.50 19.63 -7.37
N PRO A 235 -7.62 18.87 -8.47
CA PRO A 235 -8.91 18.34 -8.90
C PRO A 235 -9.56 17.51 -7.79
N THR A 236 -10.89 17.59 -7.66
CA THR A 236 -11.64 16.86 -6.61
C THR A 236 -12.09 15.47 -7.07
N SER A 237 -12.05 15.18 -8.38
CA SER A 237 -12.46 13.90 -8.97
C SER A 237 -11.26 13.03 -9.34
N LEU A 238 -10.34 12.82 -8.40
CA LEU A 238 -9.12 12.02 -8.63
C LEU A 238 -9.33 10.52 -8.44
N ILE A 239 -10.35 10.15 -7.67
CA ILE A 239 -10.59 8.78 -7.20
C ILE A 239 -12.05 8.43 -7.40
N THR A 240 -12.31 7.35 -8.13
CA THR A 240 -13.64 6.76 -8.24
C THR A 240 -13.81 5.72 -7.15
N LEU A 241 -14.97 5.69 -6.48
CA LEU A 241 -15.25 4.76 -5.38
C LEU A 241 -16.50 3.91 -5.68
N LYS A 242 -16.41 2.60 -5.43
CA LYS A 242 -17.55 1.66 -5.35
C LYS A 242 -17.61 1.11 -3.92
N ARG A 243 -18.69 1.41 -3.19
CA ARG A 243 -18.90 0.92 -1.81
C ARG A 243 -19.37 -0.53 -1.82
N TYR A 244 -18.79 -1.33 -0.93
CA TYR A 244 -19.25 -2.70 -0.63
C TYR A 244 -19.90 -2.72 0.76
N LEU A 245 -20.96 -3.50 0.89
CA LEU A 245 -21.73 -3.63 2.13
C LEU A 245 -21.51 -5.04 2.71
N PRO A 246 -21.50 -5.19 4.04
CA PRO A 246 -21.41 -6.50 4.70
C PRO A 246 -22.61 -7.41 4.43
#